data_AF-A0A0F9A4R3-F1
#
_entry.id   AF-A0A0F9A4R3-F1
#
_cell.length_a   1.000
_cell.length_b   1.000
_cell.length_c   1.000
_cell.angle_alpha   90.00
_cell.angle_beta   90.00
_cell.angle_gamma   90.00
#
_symmetry.space_group_name_H-M   'P 1'
#
loop_
_entity.id
_entity.type
_entity.pdbx_description
1 polymer ?
#
loop_
_entity_poly.entity_id
_entity_poly.type
_entity_poly.pdbx_seq_one_letter_code
_entity_poly.pdbx_strand_id
1 'polypeptide(L)'
;QFGSRFYANDATPGFLLKHPETMGEEAHKQFLADWKKFHQGGAHAHEMAILEEGMDVVQLGMKPKDAETLASRKFQITEVARWLDLPPHMLGDLEKSSFNNIEEQGLEFVIFALTQWFVMWEQGLERDLLPLENAGAVFVKFIEKALLRGNIKNRNEALNTQLMNGTISINEARALDDLNPIENGDLHFVPLNMIPIDQAAEGISAGDNPPDDPDNDEEGEGRVRASERELRVILMRIRLGTAHLSIFFDGAARVLHREATAMERAAKRADEVDRKSWNAWADTFYSTFPETIIRTMLPVFIAYAETVRGAAQEECGMSDNSAGLEEFVRKYAEAFAVRHIARSRDDVARCEGFPCRSEGWQERRIAGIAGPETHRLGNAVAEFVYQNAGVRKRWRVVSCASAACKNRDGQTRDADGTFCDCIGHPPIDDMPCDCLIVAAP
;
A
#
# COMPACT_ATOMS: atom_id res chain seq x y z
N GLN A 1 28.11 27.04 -23.06
CA GLN A 1 28.34 28.48 -23.32
C GLN A 1 27.04 29.29 -23.43
N PHE A 2 26.10 28.94 -24.32
CA PHE A 2 24.87 29.72 -24.58
C PHE A 2 24.15 30.22 -23.31
N GLY A 3 23.70 29.32 -22.41
CA GLY A 3 22.94 29.71 -21.22
C GLY A 3 23.67 30.65 -20.26
N SER A 4 25.00 30.56 -20.16
CA SER A 4 25.80 31.50 -19.36
C SER A 4 25.81 32.90 -19.98
N ARG A 5 25.93 33.01 -21.31
CA ARG A 5 25.81 34.32 -22.01
C ARG A 5 24.39 34.87 -21.99
N PHE A 6 23.38 34.01 -22.05
CA PHE A 6 21.98 34.41 -21.95
C PHE A 6 21.67 35.07 -20.60
N TYR A 7 22.01 34.40 -19.49
CA TYR A 7 21.79 34.95 -18.15
C TYR A 7 22.77 36.06 -17.73
N ALA A 8 23.97 36.16 -18.31
CA ALA A 8 24.93 37.22 -17.98
C ALA A 8 24.73 38.52 -18.76
N ASN A 9 24.17 38.46 -19.97
CA ASN A 9 24.07 39.61 -20.88
C ASN A 9 22.62 40.01 -21.24
N ASP A 10 21.60 39.33 -20.70
CA ASP A 10 20.17 39.44 -21.04
C ASP A 10 19.92 39.86 -22.50
N ALA A 11 20.19 38.92 -23.41
CA ALA A 11 20.27 39.18 -24.86
C ALA A 11 18.90 39.52 -25.52
N THR A 12 17.86 39.73 -24.72
CA THR A 12 16.57 40.30 -25.12
C THR A 12 16.37 41.58 -24.31
N PRO A 13 16.40 42.79 -24.91
CA PRO A 13 16.15 44.01 -24.16
C PRO A 13 14.73 43.99 -23.60
N GLY A 14 14.56 43.79 -22.29
CA GLY A 14 13.25 43.72 -21.64
C GLY A 14 12.39 44.99 -21.79
N PHE A 15 13.03 46.10 -22.17
CA PHE A 15 12.40 47.37 -22.53
C PHE A 15 12.98 47.88 -23.85
N LEU A 16 12.10 48.25 -24.78
CA LEU A 16 12.46 48.96 -26.01
C LEU A 16 11.90 50.38 -25.93
N LEU A 17 12.80 51.36 -25.88
CA LEU A 17 12.46 52.77 -25.85
C LEU A 17 12.14 53.26 -27.26
N LYS A 18 11.03 53.97 -27.41
CA LYS A 18 10.58 54.54 -28.68
C LYS A 18 10.54 56.06 -28.58
N HIS A 19 11.48 56.71 -29.26
CA HIS A 19 11.48 58.16 -29.46
C HIS A 19 10.51 58.55 -30.60
N PRO A 20 9.76 59.66 -30.50
CA PRO A 20 8.80 60.07 -31.54
C PRO A 20 9.47 60.65 -32.80
N GLU A 21 10.59 61.35 -32.65
CA GLU A 21 11.34 61.99 -33.75
C GLU A 21 12.79 61.44 -33.88
N THR A 22 13.64 62.05 -34.71
CA THR A 22 15.06 61.68 -34.85
C THR A 22 15.96 62.48 -33.91
N MET A 23 16.51 61.84 -32.88
CA MET A 23 17.54 62.46 -32.02
C MET A 23 18.81 62.84 -32.80
N GLY A 24 19.45 63.95 -32.41
CA GLY A 24 20.76 64.34 -32.91
C GLY A 24 21.88 63.41 -32.43
N GLU A 25 22.97 63.30 -33.21
CA GLU A 25 24.01 62.29 -32.98
C GLU A 25 24.76 62.44 -31.64
N GLU A 26 24.90 63.67 -31.12
CA GLU A 26 25.48 63.90 -29.79
C GLU A 26 24.49 63.58 -28.66
N ALA A 27 23.22 63.99 -28.79
CA ALA A 27 22.18 63.69 -27.81
C ALA A 27 22.00 62.17 -27.64
N HIS A 28 21.97 61.42 -28.75
CA HIS A 28 21.95 59.96 -28.73
C HIS A 28 23.17 59.36 -28.02
N LYS A 29 24.39 59.91 -28.21
CA LYS A 29 25.60 59.45 -27.53
C LYS A 29 25.59 59.73 -26.03
N GLN A 30 25.09 60.90 -25.61
CA GLN A 30 24.95 61.26 -24.19
C GLN A 30 23.88 60.38 -23.52
N PHE A 31 22.67 60.31 -24.09
CA PHE A 31 21.59 59.45 -23.60
C PHE A 31 22.02 57.98 -23.46
N LEU A 32 22.73 57.43 -24.45
CA LEU A 32 23.21 56.05 -24.41
C LEU A 32 24.35 55.83 -23.40
N ALA A 33 25.11 56.87 -23.05
CA ALA A 33 26.11 56.83 -21.98
C ALA A 33 25.47 56.90 -20.59
N ASP A 34 24.50 57.80 -20.37
CA ASP A 34 23.78 57.89 -19.10
C ASP A 34 22.87 56.68 -18.86
N TRP A 35 22.16 56.17 -19.88
CA TRP A 35 21.39 54.93 -19.76
C TRP A 35 22.25 53.74 -19.32
N LYS A 36 23.48 53.62 -19.85
CA LYS A 36 24.45 52.62 -19.36
C LYS A 36 24.88 52.90 -17.93
N LYS A 37 25.23 54.14 -17.60
CA LYS A 37 25.68 54.53 -16.25
C LYS A 37 24.63 54.26 -15.17
N PHE A 38 23.35 54.43 -15.47
CA PHE A 38 22.26 54.22 -14.51
C PHE A 38 21.64 52.81 -14.55
N HIS A 39 21.74 52.06 -15.66
CA HIS A 39 21.04 50.76 -15.78
C HIS A 39 21.94 49.58 -16.23
N GLN A 40 23.25 49.75 -16.35
CA GLN A 40 24.17 48.64 -16.67
C GLN A 40 24.73 47.97 -15.41
N GLY A 41 24.23 46.76 -15.12
CA GLY A 41 24.76 45.88 -14.07
C GLY A 41 23.85 45.81 -12.83
N GLY A 42 23.87 44.66 -12.15
CA GLY A 42 22.89 44.31 -11.11
C GLY A 42 22.89 45.18 -9.85
N ALA A 43 23.86 46.09 -9.69
CA ALA A 43 23.88 47.07 -8.58
C ALA A 43 22.81 48.17 -8.73
N HIS A 44 22.39 48.45 -9.97
CA HIS A 44 21.40 49.49 -10.30
C HIS A 44 20.02 48.92 -10.68
N ALA A 45 19.76 47.66 -10.32
CA ALA A 45 18.46 47.05 -10.52
C ALA A 45 17.39 47.82 -9.74
N HIS A 46 16.27 48.13 -10.41
CA HIS A 46 15.14 48.91 -9.88
C HIS A 46 15.37 50.42 -9.66
N GLU A 47 16.45 51.02 -10.19
CA GLU A 47 16.50 52.49 -10.34
C GLU A 47 15.42 52.97 -11.31
N MET A 48 14.74 54.09 -11.00
CA MET A 48 13.65 54.61 -11.83
C MET A 48 14.19 55.39 -13.03
N ALA A 49 13.91 54.90 -14.24
CA ALA A 49 14.08 55.64 -15.47
C ALA A 49 13.15 56.87 -15.50
N ILE A 50 13.72 58.06 -15.72
CA ILE A 50 12.97 59.24 -16.16
C ILE A 50 13.11 59.33 -17.68
N LEU A 51 12.01 59.63 -18.36
CA LEU A 51 11.94 59.68 -19.83
C LEU A 51 11.49 61.06 -20.28
N GLU A 52 12.31 61.67 -21.12
CA GLU A 52 12.11 63.03 -21.63
C GLU A 52 11.51 62.99 -23.05
N GLU A 53 11.15 64.16 -23.58
CA GLU A 53 10.69 64.39 -24.97
C GLU A 53 9.55 63.47 -25.48
N GLY A 54 8.79 62.84 -24.58
CA GLY A 54 7.67 61.95 -24.92
C GLY A 54 8.09 60.54 -25.36
N MET A 55 9.26 60.07 -24.93
CA MET A 55 9.69 58.68 -25.14
C MET A 55 8.75 57.66 -24.47
N ASP A 56 8.39 56.61 -25.20
CA ASP A 56 7.49 55.53 -24.76
C ASP A 56 8.26 54.21 -24.48
N VAL A 57 7.75 53.39 -23.56
CA VAL A 57 8.37 52.13 -23.12
C VAL A 57 7.57 50.93 -23.58
N VAL A 58 8.05 50.27 -24.64
CA VAL A 58 7.53 48.95 -25.03
C VAL A 58 8.23 47.89 -24.16
N GLN A 59 7.57 47.44 -23.10
CA GLN A 59 8.06 46.30 -22.32
C GLN A 59 7.97 45.02 -23.17
N LEU A 60 9.13 44.48 -23.56
CA LEU A 60 9.25 43.19 -24.22
C LEU A 60 9.23 42.09 -23.15
N GLY A 61 8.03 41.77 -22.68
CA GLY A 61 7.79 40.85 -21.56
C GLY A 61 8.52 39.50 -21.72
N MET A 62 9.04 39.00 -20.60
CA MET A 62 9.76 37.73 -20.53
C MET A 62 8.92 36.60 -21.14
N LYS A 63 9.43 36.00 -22.22
CA LYS A 63 8.80 34.84 -22.86
C LYS A 63 8.93 33.60 -21.96
N PRO A 64 8.09 32.56 -22.12
CA PRO A 64 8.17 31.29 -21.36
C PRO A 64 9.46 30.46 -21.55
N LYS A 65 10.52 31.06 -22.10
CA LYS A 65 11.82 30.45 -22.42
C LYS A 65 12.67 30.12 -21.19
N ASP A 66 12.40 30.73 -20.04
CA ASP A 66 13.07 30.38 -18.78
C ASP A 66 12.62 29.02 -18.24
N ALA A 67 11.35 28.67 -18.39
CA ALA A 67 10.85 27.32 -18.11
C ALA A 67 11.47 26.28 -19.06
N GLU A 68 11.60 26.63 -20.35
CA GLU A 68 12.28 25.81 -21.37
C GLU A 68 13.78 25.63 -21.05
N THR A 69 14.44 26.65 -20.50
CA THR A 69 15.85 26.62 -20.10
C THR A 69 16.06 25.79 -18.82
N LEU A 70 15.12 25.80 -17.87
CA LEU A 70 15.12 24.87 -16.73
C LEU A 70 14.87 23.42 -17.17
N ALA A 71 13.93 23.19 -18.09
CA ALA A 71 13.66 21.85 -18.65
C ALA A 71 14.90 21.27 -19.36
N SER A 72 15.59 22.05 -20.19
CA SER A 72 16.82 21.60 -20.85
C SER A 72 17.97 21.28 -19.88
N ARG A 73 18.07 21.97 -18.73
CA ARG A 73 19.04 21.61 -17.68
C ARG A 73 18.69 20.30 -16.96
N LYS A 74 17.41 20.01 -16.74
CA LYS A 74 16.97 18.72 -16.18
C LYS A 74 17.29 17.57 -17.14
N PHE A 75 17.00 17.74 -18.42
CA PHE A 75 17.30 16.74 -19.46
C PHE A 75 18.79 16.37 -19.52
N GLN A 76 19.70 17.32 -19.27
CA GLN A 76 21.15 17.05 -19.21
C GLN A 76 21.53 16.06 -18.10
N ILE A 77 20.80 16.01 -16.98
CA ILE A 77 21.02 15.00 -15.94
C ILE A 77 20.66 13.61 -16.50
N THR A 78 19.52 13.50 -17.19
CA THR A 78 19.09 12.26 -17.85
C THR A 78 20.03 11.84 -19.00
N GLU A 79 20.65 12.77 -19.72
CA GLU A 79 21.66 12.45 -20.75
C GLU A 79 22.95 11.90 -20.13
N VAL A 80 23.48 12.53 -19.07
CA VAL A 80 24.68 12.04 -18.38
C VAL A 80 24.43 10.68 -17.71
N ALA A 81 23.25 10.48 -17.13
CA ALA A 81 22.79 9.20 -16.60
C ALA A 81 22.92 8.06 -17.63
N ARG A 82 22.38 8.28 -18.84
CA ARG A 82 22.41 7.32 -19.97
C ARG A 82 23.82 7.04 -20.52
N TRP A 83 24.77 7.95 -20.35
CA TRP A 83 26.16 7.74 -20.79
C TRP A 83 26.99 6.91 -19.79
N LEU A 84 26.45 6.66 -18.60
CA LEU A 84 27.10 5.92 -17.52
C LEU A 84 26.29 4.68 -17.09
N ASP A 85 25.22 4.35 -17.83
CA ASP A 85 24.19 3.36 -17.47
C ASP A 85 23.66 3.49 -16.02
N LEU A 86 23.61 4.72 -15.51
CA LEU A 86 23.08 5.04 -14.18
C LEU A 86 21.59 5.40 -14.27
N PRO A 87 20.71 4.83 -13.43
CA PRO A 87 19.33 5.31 -13.29
C PRO A 87 19.26 6.76 -12.77
N PRO A 88 18.34 7.61 -13.25
CA PRO A 88 18.26 9.03 -12.86
C PRO A 88 18.08 9.27 -11.35
N HIS A 89 17.40 8.35 -10.64
CA HIS A 89 17.19 8.46 -9.20
C HIS A 89 18.52 8.43 -8.41
N MET A 90 19.56 7.76 -8.92
CA MET A 90 20.91 7.75 -8.31
C MET A 90 21.64 9.09 -8.45
N LEU A 91 21.20 9.96 -9.36
CA LEU A 91 21.68 11.34 -9.51
C LEU A 91 20.75 12.36 -8.81
N GLY A 92 19.74 11.90 -8.07
CA GLY A 92 18.77 12.74 -7.37
C GLY A 92 17.61 13.26 -8.25
N ASP A 93 17.48 12.80 -9.50
CA ASP A 93 16.31 13.09 -10.33
C ASP A 93 15.17 12.11 -9.99
N LEU A 94 14.24 12.58 -9.16
CA LEU A 94 13.08 11.83 -8.67
C LEU A 94 11.75 12.30 -9.28
N GLU A 95 11.75 13.12 -10.34
CA GLU A 95 10.51 13.72 -10.87
C GLU A 95 9.49 12.71 -11.42
N LYS A 96 9.90 11.45 -11.62
CA LYS A 96 9.05 10.34 -12.08
C LYS A 96 8.95 9.21 -11.04
N SER A 97 9.52 9.39 -9.86
CA SER A 97 9.73 8.36 -8.85
C SER A 97 8.80 8.57 -7.67
N SER A 98 7.79 7.71 -7.51
CA SER A 98 6.97 7.70 -6.30
C SER A 98 7.74 7.06 -5.13
N PHE A 99 7.52 7.55 -3.90
CA PHE A 99 8.22 7.04 -2.70
C PHE A 99 8.03 5.54 -2.48
N ASN A 100 6.86 5.00 -2.86
CA ASN A 100 6.55 3.57 -2.75
C ASN A 100 7.38 2.69 -3.70
N ASN A 101 8.08 3.27 -4.68
CA ASN A 101 8.83 2.53 -5.70
C ASN A 101 10.36 2.65 -5.57
N ILE A 102 10.85 3.17 -4.43
CA ILE A 102 12.30 3.40 -4.23
C ILE A 102 13.09 2.08 -4.11
N GLU A 103 12.51 1.03 -3.53
CA GLU A 103 13.17 -0.27 -3.40
C GLU A 103 13.35 -0.99 -4.74
N GLU A 104 12.35 -0.92 -5.64
CA GLU A 104 12.41 -1.49 -6.99
C GLU A 104 13.41 -0.72 -7.88
N GLN A 105 13.52 0.59 -7.68
CA GLN A 105 14.55 1.43 -8.30
C GLN A 105 15.97 1.10 -7.78
N GLY A 106 16.12 0.85 -6.47
CA GLY A 106 17.39 0.35 -5.91
C GLY A 106 17.81 -1.00 -6.51
N LEU A 107 16.85 -1.87 -6.81
CA LEU A 107 17.07 -3.13 -7.53
C LEU A 107 17.47 -2.90 -9.01
N GLU A 108 16.79 -1.98 -9.70
CA GLU A 108 17.11 -1.56 -11.08
C GLU A 108 18.60 -1.12 -11.21
N PHE A 109 19.09 -0.30 -10.27
CA PHE A 109 20.48 0.13 -10.24
C PHE A 109 21.48 -1.02 -10.08
N VAL A 110 21.20 -2.00 -9.20
CA VAL A 110 22.09 -3.16 -9.03
C VAL A 110 22.15 -3.98 -10.31
N ILE A 111 20.99 -4.32 -10.88
CA ILE A 111 20.88 -5.21 -12.06
C ILE A 111 21.53 -4.60 -13.30
N PHE A 112 21.19 -3.35 -13.64
CA PHE A 112 21.59 -2.79 -14.94
C PHE A 112 22.96 -2.12 -14.93
N ALA A 113 23.34 -1.47 -13.82
CA ALA A 113 24.64 -0.79 -13.70
C ALA A 113 25.69 -1.69 -13.05
N LEU A 114 25.45 -2.19 -11.83
CA LEU A 114 26.52 -2.79 -11.02
C LEU A 114 26.90 -4.21 -11.43
N THR A 115 25.95 -5.08 -11.79
CA THR A 115 26.23 -6.47 -12.19
C THR A 115 27.22 -6.56 -13.36
N GLN A 116 27.21 -5.61 -14.29
CA GLN A 116 28.21 -5.57 -15.37
C GLN A 116 29.65 -5.40 -14.84
N TRP A 117 29.85 -4.45 -13.92
CA TRP A 117 31.16 -4.21 -13.30
C TRP A 117 31.59 -5.37 -12.40
N PHE A 118 30.66 -5.96 -11.63
CA PHE A 118 30.95 -7.14 -10.82
C PHE A 118 31.41 -8.31 -11.70
N VAL A 119 30.67 -8.67 -12.76
CA VAL A 119 31.06 -9.76 -13.68
C VAL A 119 32.40 -9.48 -14.38
N MET A 120 32.68 -8.22 -14.77
CA MET A 120 33.98 -7.86 -15.33
C MET A 120 35.13 -8.01 -14.32
N TRP A 121 34.91 -7.68 -13.04
CA TRP A 121 35.91 -7.86 -11.99
C TRP A 121 36.06 -9.33 -11.59
N GLU A 122 34.98 -10.10 -11.52
CA GLU A 122 35.00 -11.55 -11.28
C GLU A 122 35.86 -12.25 -12.34
N GLN A 123 35.56 -12.07 -13.62
CA GLN A 123 36.33 -12.66 -14.71
C GLN A 123 37.79 -12.20 -14.73
N GLY A 124 38.06 -10.95 -14.34
CA GLY A 124 39.43 -10.44 -14.18
C GLY A 124 40.19 -11.12 -13.04
N LEU A 125 39.55 -11.24 -11.87
CA LEU A 125 40.12 -11.88 -10.69
C LEU A 125 40.31 -13.39 -10.90
N GLU A 126 39.37 -14.08 -11.54
CA GLU A 126 39.51 -15.49 -11.90
C GLU A 126 40.70 -15.71 -12.84
N ARG A 127 40.81 -14.90 -13.91
CA ARG A 127 41.92 -14.98 -14.87
C ARG A 127 43.29 -14.71 -14.23
N ASP A 128 43.37 -13.74 -13.32
CA ASP A 128 44.65 -13.23 -12.80
C ASP A 128 45.08 -13.87 -11.46
N LEU A 129 44.17 -14.52 -10.71
CA LEU A 129 44.44 -15.09 -9.39
C LEU A 129 44.21 -16.61 -9.28
N LEU A 130 43.37 -17.23 -10.12
CA LEU A 130 43.14 -18.68 -10.06
C LEU A 130 44.11 -19.44 -10.97
N PRO A 131 44.86 -20.43 -10.46
CA PRO A 131 45.61 -21.35 -11.31
C PRO A 131 44.68 -22.15 -12.23
N LEU A 132 45.14 -22.39 -13.47
CA LEU A 132 44.44 -23.22 -14.47
C LEU A 132 44.04 -24.62 -13.95
N GLU A 133 44.78 -25.16 -12.98
CA GLU A 133 44.51 -26.45 -12.33
C GLU A 133 43.23 -26.45 -11.49
N ASN A 134 42.75 -25.28 -11.04
CA ASN A 134 41.52 -25.11 -10.26
C ASN A 134 40.32 -24.60 -11.09
N ALA A 135 40.48 -24.46 -12.41
CA ALA A 135 39.44 -23.91 -13.28
C ALA A 135 38.16 -24.75 -13.24
N GLY A 136 37.06 -24.17 -12.75
CA GLY A 136 35.77 -24.85 -12.55
C GLY A 136 35.62 -25.60 -11.20
N ALA A 137 36.68 -25.69 -10.39
CA ALA A 137 36.60 -26.20 -9.01
C ALA A 137 36.39 -25.08 -7.98
N VAL A 138 36.82 -23.86 -8.29
CA VAL A 138 36.63 -22.64 -7.49
C VAL A 138 36.25 -21.50 -8.43
N PHE A 139 35.36 -20.61 -7.98
CA PHE A 139 34.96 -19.40 -8.69
C PHE A 139 35.04 -18.18 -7.76
N VAL A 140 35.12 -16.97 -8.32
CA VAL A 140 35.12 -15.70 -7.57
C VAL A 140 33.81 -14.97 -7.86
N LYS A 141 33.09 -14.53 -6.82
CA LYS A 141 31.80 -13.83 -6.98
C LYS A 141 31.58 -12.72 -5.95
N PHE A 142 31.04 -11.59 -6.38
CA PHE A 142 30.53 -10.54 -5.50
C PHE A 142 29.17 -10.94 -4.91
N ILE A 143 29.02 -10.73 -3.60
CA ILE A 143 27.77 -11.02 -2.89
C ILE A 143 26.81 -9.83 -3.07
N GLU A 144 26.30 -9.65 -4.29
CA GLU A 144 25.26 -8.67 -4.65
C GLU A 144 24.07 -8.70 -3.68
N LYS A 145 23.77 -9.89 -3.16
CA LYS A 145 22.73 -10.19 -2.16
C LYS A 145 22.79 -9.28 -0.93
N ALA A 146 23.97 -8.72 -0.60
CA ALA A 146 24.13 -7.74 0.48
C ALA A 146 23.44 -6.40 0.21
N LEU A 147 23.44 -5.93 -1.06
CA LEU A 147 22.72 -4.74 -1.52
C LEU A 147 21.21 -5.02 -1.59
N LEU A 148 20.84 -6.24 -2.01
CA LEU A 148 19.44 -6.68 -2.14
C LEU A 148 18.72 -6.96 -0.80
N ARG A 149 19.40 -6.73 0.35
CA ARG A 149 18.83 -6.97 1.70
C ARG A 149 17.59 -6.15 2.04
N GLY A 150 17.29 -5.09 1.29
CA GLY A 150 16.02 -4.37 1.43
C GLY A 150 14.80 -5.27 1.19
N ASN A 151 14.83 -6.07 0.12
CA ASN A 151 13.69 -6.89 -0.31
C ASN A 151 13.88 -8.39 -0.04
N ILE A 152 14.27 -8.72 1.20
CA ILE A 152 14.30 -10.11 1.68
C ILE A 152 12.90 -10.74 1.66
N LYS A 153 11.84 -9.95 1.87
CA LYS A 153 10.47 -10.45 1.90
C LYS A 153 10.05 -11.08 0.57
N ASN A 154 10.09 -10.33 -0.53
CA ASN A 154 9.60 -10.85 -1.82
C ASN A 154 10.51 -11.99 -2.33
N ARG A 155 11.82 -11.95 -2.01
CA ARG A 155 12.75 -13.06 -2.27
C ARG A 155 12.33 -14.33 -1.53
N ASN A 156 12.03 -14.25 -0.23
CA ASN A 156 11.63 -15.40 0.57
C ASN A 156 10.25 -15.92 0.16
N GLU A 157 9.32 -15.03 -0.23
CA GLU A 157 8.01 -15.42 -0.77
C GLU A 157 8.16 -16.13 -2.13
N ALA A 158 9.07 -15.68 -3.00
CA ALA A 158 9.39 -16.34 -4.27
C ALA A 158 10.07 -17.71 -4.07
N LEU A 159 11.08 -17.81 -3.20
CA LEU A 159 11.75 -19.08 -2.87
C LEU A 159 10.78 -20.08 -2.22
N ASN A 160 9.94 -19.63 -1.29
CA ASN A 160 8.88 -20.47 -0.70
C ASN A 160 7.88 -20.93 -1.76
N THR A 161 7.51 -20.07 -2.72
CA THR A 161 6.65 -20.45 -3.85
C THR A 161 7.30 -21.51 -4.74
N GLN A 162 8.60 -21.40 -5.03
CA GLN A 162 9.34 -22.38 -5.84
C GLN A 162 9.51 -23.72 -5.11
N LEU A 163 9.77 -23.70 -3.80
CA LEU A 163 9.82 -24.89 -2.94
C LEU A 163 8.44 -25.57 -2.82
N MET A 164 7.38 -24.81 -2.58
CA MET A 164 6.00 -25.32 -2.48
C MET A 164 5.48 -25.89 -3.82
N ASN A 165 6.01 -25.43 -4.95
CA ASN A 165 5.68 -25.95 -6.28
C ASN A 165 6.59 -27.10 -6.74
N GLY A 166 7.55 -27.56 -5.92
CA GLY A 166 8.54 -28.57 -6.31
C GLY A 166 9.39 -28.15 -7.52
N THR A 167 9.62 -26.84 -7.70
CA THR A 167 10.40 -26.27 -8.81
C THR A 167 11.89 -26.15 -8.49
N ILE A 168 12.24 -26.13 -7.19
CA ILE A 168 13.60 -26.24 -6.67
C ILE A 168 13.59 -27.16 -5.45
N SER A 169 14.70 -27.87 -5.22
CA SER A 169 14.98 -28.57 -3.98
C SER A 169 15.41 -27.61 -2.85
N ILE A 170 15.49 -28.12 -1.61
CA ILE A 170 16.03 -27.36 -0.47
C ILE A 170 17.52 -27.07 -0.67
N ASN A 171 18.29 -27.98 -1.26
CA ASN A 171 19.72 -27.77 -1.53
C ASN A 171 19.94 -26.72 -2.64
N GLU A 172 19.10 -26.66 -3.66
CA GLU A 172 19.16 -25.58 -4.66
C GLU A 172 18.76 -24.22 -4.06
N ALA A 173 17.72 -24.18 -3.21
CA ALA A 173 17.38 -22.97 -2.46
C ALA A 173 18.53 -22.49 -1.56
N ARG A 174 19.26 -23.43 -0.93
CA ARG A 174 20.45 -23.14 -0.11
C ARG A 174 21.64 -22.68 -0.96
N ALA A 175 21.88 -23.29 -2.12
CA ALA A 175 22.89 -22.84 -3.07
C ALA A 175 22.59 -21.42 -3.60
N LEU A 176 21.32 -21.09 -3.85
CA LEU A 176 20.88 -19.74 -4.19
C LEU A 176 21.15 -18.70 -3.10
N ASP A 177 21.38 -19.12 -1.84
CA ASP A 177 21.76 -18.29 -0.68
C ASP A 177 23.24 -18.48 -0.24
N ASP A 178 24.07 -19.17 -1.03
CA ASP A 178 25.48 -19.54 -0.72
C ASP A 178 25.65 -20.38 0.57
N LEU A 179 24.62 -21.12 0.97
CA LEU A 179 24.62 -21.98 2.16
C LEU A 179 25.01 -23.42 1.81
N ASN A 180 25.84 -24.05 2.66
CA ASN A 180 26.23 -25.46 2.52
C ASN A 180 24.99 -26.37 2.38
N PRO A 181 25.03 -27.39 1.51
CA PRO A 181 23.93 -28.35 1.36
C PRO A 181 23.71 -29.17 2.63
N ILE A 182 22.54 -29.81 2.71
CA ILE A 182 22.15 -30.72 3.79
C ILE A 182 21.78 -32.10 3.22
N GLU A 183 21.95 -33.13 4.05
CA GLU A 183 21.57 -34.50 3.73
C GLU A 183 20.06 -34.59 3.46
N ASN A 184 19.66 -35.33 2.41
CA ASN A 184 18.30 -35.39 1.87
C ASN A 184 17.71 -34.03 1.39
N GLY A 185 18.52 -32.98 1.25
CA GLY A 185 18.06 -31.66 0.81
C GLY A 185 17.73 -31.56 -0.69
N ASP A 186 18.14 -32.52 -1.51
CA ASP A 186 17.87 -32.57 -2.96
C ASP A 186 16.45 -33.06 -3.30
N LEU A 187 15.70 -33.50 -2.28
CA LEU A 187 14.31 -33.93 -2.43
C LEU A 187 13.41 -32.76 -2.84
N HIS A 188 12.55 -33.01 -3.81
CA HIS A 188 11.58 -32.05 -4.34
C HIS A 188 10.21 -32.28 -3.68
N PHE A 189 9.70 -31.27 -2.99
CA PHE A 189 8.44 -31.34 -2.26
C PHE A 189 7.29 -30.82 -3.14
N VAL A 190 6.23 -31.61 -3.28
CA VAL A 190 5.07 -31.26 -4.13
C VAL A 190 3.79 -31.43 -3.31
N PRO A 191 2.80 -30.52 -3.36
CA PRO A 191 1.67 -30.56 -2.45
C PRO A 191 0.76 -31.76 -2.73
N LEU A 192 0.25 -32.44 -1.71
CA LEU A 192 -0.62 -33.63 -1.87
C LEU A 192 -1.90 -33.40 -2.69
N ASN A 193 -2.34 -32.15 -2.88
CA ASN A 193 -3.45 -31.79 -3.79
C ASN A 193 -3.04 -31.71 -5.28
N MET A 194 -1.74 -31.86 -5.59
CA MET A 194 -1.08 -31.77 -6.90
C MET A 194 0.05 -32.82 -6.94
N ILE A 195 -0.30 -34.06 -7.30
CA ILE A 195 0.51 -35.29 -7.16
C ILE A 195 2.03 -35.13 -7.50
N PRO A 196 2.97 -35.64 -6.68
CA PRO A 196 4.42 -35.47 -6.89
C PRO A 196 4.99 -36.11 -8.16
N ILE A 197 6.14 -35.59 -8.63
CA ILE A 197 6.71 -35.83 -9.97
C ILE A 197 6.88 -37.32 -10.33
N ASP A 198 7.54 -38.14 -9.50
CA ASP A 198 7.83 -39.56 -9.81
C ASP A 198 7.09 -40.61 -8.94
N GLN A 199 6.36 -40.22 -7.88
CA GLN A 199 5.05 -40.86 -7.60
C GLN A 199 3.96 -39.83 -7.43
N ALA A 200 3.02 -39.67 -8.39
CA ALA A 200 2.89 -40.13 -9.79
C ALA A 200 3.05 -41.62 -10.22
N ALA A 201 4.25 -42.14 -10.53
CA ALA A 201 4.53 -43.51 -10.96
C ALA A 201 4.78 -44.58 -9.85
N GLU A 202 5.79 -44.48 -8.97
CA GLU A 202 6.16 -45.56 -8.00
C GLU A 202 6.52 -45.09 -6.56
N GLY A 203 5.67 -45.45 -5.58
CA GLY A 203 5.58 -44.93 -4.20
C GLY A 203 4.38 -45.50 -3.38
N ILE A 204 3.68 -46.51 -3.90
CA ILE A 204 3.06 -47.55 -3.06
C ILE A 204 4.17 -48.48 -2.58
N SER A 205 4.09 -48.96 -1.33
CA SER A 205 5.14 -49.68 -0.58
C SER A 205 6.30 -48.79 -0.09
N ALA A 206 6.95 -49.11 1.04
CA ALA A 206 6.71 -50.19 2.00
C ALA A 206 6.54 -49.61 3.42
N GLY A 207 5.71 -50.26 4.25
CA GLY A 207 5.56 -49.89 5.66
C GLY A 207 6.33 -50.85 6.57
N ASP A 208 6.91 -50.30 7.64
CA ASP A 208 7.40 -51.04 8.81
C ASP A 208 7.32 -50.09 10.03
N ASN A 209 6.11 -49.92 10.58
CA ASN A 209 5.93 -49.34 11.91
C ASN A 209 6.09 -50.46 12.97
N PRO A 210 6.71 -50.19 14.14
CA PRO A 210 6.61 -51.07 15.30
C PRO A 210 5.14 -51.24 15.74
N PRO A 211 4.76 -52.35 16.39
CA PRO A 211 3.36 -52.66 16.66
C PRO A 211 2.68 -51.68 17.63
N ASP A 212 1.50 -51.22 17.24
CA ASP A 212 0.67 -50.25 17.97
C ASP A 212 -0.01 -50.86 19.22
N ASP A 213 -0.39 -49.98 20.16
CA ASP A 213 -1.20 -50.32 21.35
C ASP A 213 -2.62 -49.75 21.15
N PRO A 214 -3.62 -50.57 20.78
CA PRO A 214 -4.73 -50.15 19.92
C PRO A 214 -5.82 -49.26 20.55
N ASP A 215 -5.72 -48.95 21.85
CA ASP A 215 -6.79 -48.26 22.62
C ASP A 215 -6.65 -46.73 22.68
N ASN A 216 -5.69 -46.11 21.97
CA ASN A 216 -5.38 -44.67 22.12
C ASN A 216 -5.43 -43.83 20.83
N ASP A 217 -5.30 -44.44 19.64
CA ASP A 217 -5.05 -43.68 18.40
C ASP A 217 -6.32 -43.12 17.73
N GLU A 218 -7.50 -43.70 17.95
CA GLU A 218 -8.75 -43.17 17.37
C GLU A 218 -9.11 -41.76 17.90
N GLU A 219 -8.92 -41.50 19.20
CA GLU A 219 -9.07 -40.14 19.75
C GLU A 219 -7.95 -39.20 19.26
N GLY A 220 -6.72 -39.72 19.11
CA GLY A 220 -5.57 -38.97 18.62
C GLY A 220 -5.77 -38.45 17.20
N GLU A 221 -5.96 -39.36 16.24
CA GLU A 221 -6.18 -39.01 14.84
C GLU A 221 -7.45 -38.17 14.65
N GLY A 222 -8.56 -38.52 15.32
CA GLY A 222 -9.81 -37.76 15.24
C GLY A 222 -9.61 -36.29 15.64
N ARG A 223 -8.81 -36.05 16.69
CA ARG A 223 -8.48 -34.71 17.21
C ARG A 223 -7.52 -33.95 16.31
N VAL A 224 -6.53 -34.62 15.71
CA VAL A 224 -5.63 -34.01 14.71
C VAL A 224 -6.39 -33.62 13.45
N ARG A 225 -7.16 -34.54 12.84
CA ARG A 225 -7.98 -34.29 11.64
C ARG A 225 -9.02 -33.18 11.87
N ALA A 226 -9.61 -33.08 13.07
CA ALA A 226 -10.50 -31.99 13.45
C ALA A 226 -9.76 -30.63 13.52
N SER A 227 -8.55 -30.60 14.08
CA SER A 227 -7.70 -29.41 14.14
C SER A 227 -7.28 -28.94 12.73
N GLU A 228 -6.93 -29.84 11.83
CA GLU A 228 -6.60 -29.51 10.44
C GLU A 228 -7.79 -28.94 9.66
N ARG A 229 -9.00 -29.47 9.85
CA ARG A 229 -10.23 -28.92 9.27
C ARG A 229 -10.49 -27.50 9.81
N GLU A 230 -10.34 -27.30 11.12
CA GLU A 230 -10.51 -26.00 11.78
C GLU A 230 -9.49 -24.95 11.26
N LEU A 231 -8.23 -25.34 11.09
CA LEU A 231 -7.17 -24.48 10.53
C LEU A 231 -7.40 -24.15 9.04
N ARG A 232 -7.85 -25.12 8.23
CA ARG A 232 -8.18 -24.91 6.81
C ARG A 232 -9.29 -23.87 6.64
N VAL A 233 -10.33 -23.97 7.47
CA VAL A 233 -11.46 -23.03 7.55
C VAL A 233 -10.99 -21.63 7.94
N ILE A 234 -10.15 -21.52 8.99
CA ILE A 234 -9.54 -20.27 9.44
C ILE A 234 -8.79 -19.57 8.29
N LEU A 235 -7.90 -20.30 7.60
CA LEU A 235 -7.10 -19.76 6.50
C LEU A 235 -7.96 -19.34 5.30
N MET A 236 -9.01 -20.11 4.99
CA MET A 236 -9.97 -19.75 3.92
C MET A 236 -10.70 -18.45 4.24
N ARG A 237 -11.20 -18.27 5.47
CA ARG A 237 -11.91 -17.04 5.87
C ARG A 237 -10.99 -15.82 5.93
N ILE A 238 -9.73 -15.98 6.34
CA ILE A 238 -8.71 -14.91 6.21
C ILE A 238 -8.50 -14.53 4.74
N ARG A 239 -8.34 -15.53 3.85
CA ARG A 239 -8.14 -15.30 2.41
C ARG A 239 -9.33 -14.61 1.75
N LEU A 240 -10.56 -14.92 2.15
CA LEU A 240 -11.76 -14.19 1.71
C LEU A 240 -11.74 -12.74 2.22
N GLY A 241 -11.38 -12.51 3.49
CA GLY A 241 -11.26 -11.17 4.07
C GLY A 241 -10.21 -10.30 3.37
N THR A 242 -9.03 -10.84 3.06
CA THR A 242 -7.97 -10.10 2.35
C THR A 242 -8.32 -9.86 0.87
N ALA A 243 -8.96 -10.81 0.19
CA ALA A 243 -9.40 -10.65 -1.20
C ALA A 243 -10.43 -9.53 -1.39
N HIS A 244 -11.35 -9.35 -0.43
CA HIS A 244 -12.38 -8.31 -0.46
C HIS A 244 -11.93 -6.98 0.17
N LEU A 245 -10.75 -6.92 0.78
CA LEU A 245 -10.27 -5.74 1.50
C LEU A 245 -10.24 -4.48 0.61
N SER A 246 -9.93 -4.64 -0.69
CA SER A 246 -9.93 -3.57 -1.69
C SER A 246 -11.30 -2.91 -1.91
N ILE A 247 -12.39 -3.69 -1.96
CA ILE A 247 -13.75 -3.13 -2.12
C ILE A 247 -14.25 -2.48 -0.83
N PHE A 248 -13.76 -2.93 0.34
CA PHE A 248 -13.99 -2.24 1.61
C PHE A 248 -13.21 -0.91 1.68
N PHE A 249 -11.96 -0.86 1.20
CA PHE A 249 -11.18 0.38 1.07
C PHE A 249 -11.90 1.41 0.20
N ASP A 250 -12.35 1.04 -0.99
CA ASP A 250 -13.06 1.94 -1.91
C ASP A 250 -14.46 2.36 -1.37
N GLY A 251 -15.22 1.44 -0.77
CA GLY A 251 -16.48 1.78 -0.09
C GLY A 251 -16.29 2.80 1.03
N ALA A 252 -15.34 2.54 1.94
CA ALA A 252 -15.01 3.43 3.06
C ALA A 252 -14.44 4.78 2.59
N ALA A 253 -13.61 4.79 1.54
CA ALA A 253 -13.11 6.02 0.92
C ALA A 253 -14.24 6.87 0.34
N ARG A 254 -15.21 6.27 -0.36
CA ARG A 254 -16.37 6.99 -0.91
C ARG A 254 -17.30 7.57 0.16
N VAL A 255 -17.43 6.90 1.32
CA VAL A 255 -18.11 7.46 2.51
C VAL A 255 -17.33 8.63 3.10
N LEU A 256 -16.04 8.43 3.43
CA LEU A 256 -15.22 9.41 4.15
C LEU A 256 -14.87 10.65 3.32
N HIS A 257 -14.63 10.51 2.02
CA HIS A 257 -14.42 11.65 1.13
C HIS A 257 -15.67 12.55 1.05
N ARG A 258 -16.88 11.95 1.04
CA ARG A 258 -18.14 12.69 1.07
C ARG A 258 -18.41 13.35 2.43
N GLU A 259 -18.04 12.69 3.52
CA GLU A 259 -18.07 13.27 4.88
C GLU A 259 -17.12 14.48 5.00
N ALA A 260 -15.85 14.32 4.61
CA ALA A 260 -14.84 15.37 4.65
C ALA A 260 -15.21 16.56 3.73
N THR A 261 -15.65 16.30 2.50
CA THR A 261 -16.12 17.35 1.57
C THR A 261 -17.31 18.14 2.14
N ALA A 262 -18.21 17.49 2.89
CA ALA A 262 -19.31 18.17 3.55
C ALA A 262 -18.81 19.05 4.72
N MET A 263 -17.89 18.53 5.54
CA MET A 263 -17.25 19.29 6.62
C MET A 263 -16.46 20.49 6.12
N GLU A 264 -15.65 20.36 5.06
CA GLU A 264 -14.90 21.49 4.47
C GLU A 264 -15.83 22.58 3.93
N ARG A 265 -16.99 22.21 3.38
CA ARG A 265 -18.00 23.15 2.88
C ARG A 265 -18.77 23.83 4.01
N ALA A 266 -18.99 23.15 5.13
CA ALA A 266 -19.50 23.75 6.35
C ALA A 266 -18.45 24.68 7.00
N ALA A 267 -17.19 24.26 7.00
CA ALA A 267 -16.07 25.03 7.56
C ALA A 267 -15.88 26.38 6.87
N LYS A 268 -15.89 26.39 5.52
CA LYS A 268 -15.82 27.63 4.71
C LYS A 268 -17.09 28.50 4.78
N ARG A 269 -18.04 28.19 5.68
CA ARG A 269 -19.31 28.90 5.90
C ARG A 269 -19.59 29.21 7.38
N ALA A 270 -18.74 28.75 8.29
CA ALA A 270 -18.84 29.06 9.71
C ALA A 270 -17.88 30.21 10.05
N ASP A 271 -18.40 31.27 10.66
CA ASP A 271 -17.54 32.25 11.32
C ASP A 271 -16.73 31.56 12.43
N GLU A 272 -15.47 31.96 12.61
CA GLU A 272 -14.44 31.24 13.38
C GLU A 272 -14.75 31.00 14.88
N VAL A 273 -15.87 31.52 15.39
CA VAL A 273 -16.18 31.64 16.82
C VAL A 273 -17.40 30.81 17.27
N ASP A 274 -18.40 30.55 16.42
CA ASP A 274 -19.66 29.91 16.90
C ASP A 274 -19.69 28.37 16.81
N ARG A 275 -19.24 27.75 17.92
CA ARG A 275 -19.38 26.31 18.20
C ARG A 275 -20.84 25.81 18.13
N LYS A 276 -21.87 26.65 18.28
CA LYS A 276 -23.28 26.24 18.21
C LYS A 276 -23.75 26.03 16.77
N SER A 277 -23.43 26.96 15.86
CA SER A 277 -23.65 26.83 14.42
C SER A 277 -23.07 25.52 13.87
N TRP A 278 -21.84 25.18 14.27
CA TRP A 278 -21.19 23.92 13.92
C TRP A 278 -21.97 22.68 14.39
N ASN A 279 -22.41 22.65 15.65
CA ASN A 279 -23.19 21.53 16.19
C ASN A 279 -24.56 21.38 15.49
N ALA A 280 -25.25 22.50 15.23
CA ALA A 280 -26.53 22.48 14.52
C ALA A 280 -26.38 21.97 13.07
N TRP A 281 -25.30 22.34 12.39
CA TRP A 281 -24.94 21.73 11.09
C TRP A 281 -24.68 20.22 11.23
N ALA A 282 -23.88 19.81 12.22
CA ALA A 282 -23.52 18.41 12.41
C ALA A 282 -24.74 17.52 12.70
N ASP A 283 -25.70 17.97 13.52
CA ASP A 283 -26.96 17.24 13.75
C ASP A 283 -27.83 17.14 12.47
N THR A 284 -27.87 18.20 11.67
CA THR A 284 -28.59 18.21 10.38
C THR A 284 -27.94 17.30 9.34
N PHE A 285 -26.61 17.27 9.29
CA PHE A 285 -25.85 16.40 8.41
C PHE A 285 -25.97 14.93 8.84
N TYR A 286 -25.68 14.61 10.09
CA TYR A 286 -25.66 13.23 10.58
C TYR A 286 -27.04 12.58 10.77
N SER A 287 -28.14 13.33 10.70
CA SER A 287 -29.48 12.74 10.60
C SER A 287 -29.82 12.21 9.19
N THR A 288 -29.21 12.79 8.14
CA THR A 288 -29.43 12.39 6.73
C THR A 288 -28.29 11.56 6.14
N PHE A 289 -27.11 11.59 6.74
CA PHE A 289 -25.96 10.78 6.33
C PHE A 289 -26.13 9.24 6.40
N PRO A 290 -26.94 8.63 7.31
CA PRO A 290 -27.10 7.16 7.37
C PRO A 290 -27.53 6.53 6.04
N GLU A 291 -28.51 7.13 5.35
CA GLU A 291 -28.98 6.66 4.04
C GLU A 291 -27.85 6.65 2.99
N THR A 292 -26.96 7.63 3.06
CA THR A 292 -25.78 7.70 2.19
C THR A 292 -24.76 6.61 2.52
N ILE A 293 -24.50 6.34 3.81
CA ILE A 293 -23.61 5.24 4.23
C ILE A 293 -24.18 3.90 3.75
N ILE A 294 -25.47 3.63 4.04
CA ILE A 294 -26.14 2.38 3.67
C ILE A 294 -26.10 2.18 2.16
N ARG A 295 -26.48 3.18 1.35
CA ARG A 295 -26.45 3.08 -0.12
C ARG A 295 -25.04 2.80 -0.68
N THR A 296 -23.98 3.30 -0.05
CA THR A 296 -22.61 3.07 -0.51
C THR A 296 -22.03 1.74 -0.03
N MET A 297 -22.30 1.32 1.21
CA MET A 297 -21.70 0.13 1.81
C MET A 297 -22.52 -1.15 1.63
N LEU A 298 -23.85 -1.07 1.53
CA LEU A 298 -24.71 -2.25 1.41
C LEU A 298 -24.33 -3.17 0.22
N PRO A 299 -23.98 -2.68 -0.99
CA PRO A 299 -23.52 -3.56 -2.07
C PRO A 299 -22.20 -4.27 -1.77
N VAL A 300 -21.26 -3.58 -1.08
CA VAL A 300 -19.97 -4.15 -0.64
C VAL A 300 -20.20 -5.25 0.40
N PHE A 301 -21.09 -4.99 1.36
CA PHE A 301 -21.45 -5.93 2.41
C PHE A 301 -22.20 -7.15 1.86
N ILE A 302 -23.13 -6.98 0.91
CA ILE A 302 -23.82 -8.12 0.26
C ILE A 302 -22.83 -8.99 -0.52
N ALA A 303 -21.97 -8.40 -1.36
CA ALA A 303 -21.00 -9.16 -2.15
C ALA A 303 -20.05 -10.00 -1.27
N TYR A 304 -19.56 -9.43 -0.18
CA TYR A 304 -18.73 -10.16 0.77
C TYR A 304 -19.52 -11.21 1.55
N ALA A 305 -20.72 -10.88 2.02
CA ALA A 305 -21.59 -11.81 2.76
C ALA A 305 -21.95 -13.06 1.96
N GLU A 306 -22.22 -12.95 0.65
CA GLU A 306 -22.44 -14.10 -0.23
C GLU A 306 -21.24 -15.07 -0.23
N THR A 307 -20.00 -14.55 -0.33
CA THR A 307 -18.79 -15.40 -0.34
C THR A 307 -18.49 -16.02 1.03
N VAL A 308 -18.71 -15.28 2.12
CA VAL A 308 -18.56 -15.80 3.49
C VAL A 308 -19.64 -16.83 3.83
N ARG A 309 -20.88 -16.64 3.34
CA ARG A 309 -21.98 -17.61 3.50
C ARG A 309 -21.58 -18.95 2.89
N GLY A 310 -21.06 -18.96 1.66
CA GLY A 310 -20.60 -20.19 1.00
C GLY A 310 -19.56 -20.96 1.82
N ALA A 311 -18.56 -20.28 2.37
CA ALA A 311 -17.57 -20.90 3.24
C ALA A 311 -18.18 -21.46 4.55
N ALA A 312 -19.05 -20.70 5.22
CA ALA A 312 -19.71 -21.16 6.44
C ALA A 312 -20.74 -22.29 6.19
N GLN A 313 -21.33 -22.36 5.00
CA GLN A 313 -22.17 -23.48 4.55
C GLN A 313 -21.34 -24.76 4.35
N GLU A 314 -20.15 -24.65 3.77
CA GLU A 314 -19.18 -25.76 3.64
C GLU A 314 -18.69 -26.24 5.00
N GLU A 315 -18.43 -25.33 5.95
CA GLU A 315 -18.10 -25.68 7.35
C GLU A 315 -19.16 -26.58 7.99
N CYS A 316 -20.44 -26.21 7.87
CA CYS A 316 -21.58 -26.97 8.41
C CYS A 316 -21.96 -28.19 7.58
N GLY A 317 -21.45 -28.35 6.35
CA GLY A 317 -21.87 -29.41 5.43
C GLY A 317 -23.31 -29.27 4.93
N MET A 318 -23.85 -28.05 4.85
CA MET A 318 -25.24 -27.77 4.49
C MET A 318 -25.33 -27.07 3.12
N SER A 319 -26.21 -27.55 2.24
CA SER A 319 -26.30 -27.07 0.85
C SER A 319 -26.99 -25.71 0.72
N ASP A 320 -28.22 -25.54 1.21
CA ASP A 320 -28.92 -24.25 1.21
C ASP A 320 -30.03 -24.20 2.27
N ASN A 321 -30.06 -23.15 3.09
CA ASN A 321 -31.06 -22.96 4.16
C ASN A 321 -31.06 -21.55 4.79
N SER A 322 -30.02 -20.75 4.56
CA SER A 322 -29.81 -19.41 5.13
C SER A 322 -30.64 -18.30 4.45
N ALA A 323 -31.96 -18.50 4.41
CA ALA A 323 -32.92 -17.53 3.92
C ALA A 323 -32.87 -16.22 4.74
N GLY A 324 -33.02 -15.07 4.09
CA GLY A 324 -33.02 -13.76 4.76
C GLY A 324 -31.63 -13.12 4.96
N LEU A 325 -30.55 -13.66 4.36
CA LEU A 325 -29.21 -13.03 4.42
C LEU A 325 -29.23 -11.55 4.02
N GLU A 326 -29.93 -11.17 2.95
CA GLU A 326 -29.98 -9.77 2.50
C GLU A 326 -30.56 -8.84 3.58
N GLU A 327 -31.61 -9.28 4.28
CA GLU A 327 -32.26 -8.55 5.37
C GLU A 327 -31.37 -8.48 6.63
N PHE A 328 -30.60 -9.53 6.91
CA PHE A 328 -29.55 -9.51 7.93
C PHE A 328 -28.44 -8.51 7.59
N VAL A 329 -27.94 -8.52 6.35
CA VAL A 329 -26.90 -7.61 5.87
C VAL A 329 -27.39 -6.16 5.79
N ARG A 330 -28.68 -5.93 5.50
CA ARG A 330 -29.35 -4.62 5.58
C ARG A 330 -29.30 -4.06 7.00
N LYS A 331 -29.71 -4.86 8.00
CA LYS A 331 -29.61 -4.49 9.44
C LYS A 331 -28.16 -4.30 9.90
N TYR A 332 -27.22 -5.08 9.37
CA TYR A 332 -25.80 -4.85 9.59
C TYR A 332 -25.34 -3.49 9.04
N ALA A 333 -25.79 -3.10 7.83
CA ALA A 333 -25.46 -1.82 7.22
C ALA A 333 -26.04 -0.62 8.00
N GLU A 334 -27.25 -0.77 8.55
CA GLU A 334 -27.87 0.21 9.45
C GLU A 334 -27.07 0.36 10.76
N ALA A 335 -26.73 -0.76 11.42
CA ALA A 335 -25.91 -0.77 12.62
C ALA A 335 -24.50 -0.19 12.36
N PHE A 336 -23.89 -0.50 11.21
CA PHE A 336 -22.63 0.10 10.77
C PHE A 336 -22.74 1.62 10.60
N ALA A 337 -23.80 2.12 9.97
CA ALA A 337 -24.02 3.56 9.80
C ALA A 337 -24.13 4.29 11.15
N VAL A 338 -24.84 3.70 12.13
CA VAL A 338 -24.92 4.23 13.50
C VAL A 338 -23.53 4.25 14.18
N ARG A 339 -22.77 3.14 14.12
CA ARG A 339 -21.40 3.08 14.68
C ARG A 339 -20.45 4.10 14.04
N HIS A 340 -20.50 4.23 12.72
CA HIS A 340 -19.69 5.19 11.97
C HIS A 340 -20.00 6.62 12.40
N ILE A 341 -21.29 7.00 12.45
CA ILE A 341 -21.74 8.35 12.81
C ILE A 341 -21.40 8.70 14.26
N ALA A 342 -21.57 7.78 15.20
CA ALA A 342 -21.16 7.98 16.59
C ALA A 342 -19.66 8.31 16.69
N ARG A 343 -18.82 7.46 16.07
CA ARG A 343 -17.35 7.64 16.09
C ARG A 343 -16.90 8.86 15.28
N SER A 344 -17.58 9.26 14.21
CA SER A 344 -17.28 10.51 13.48
C SER A 344 -17.79 11.77 14.21
N ARG A 345 -18.81 11.68 15.08
CA ARG A 345 -19.19 12.74 16.02
C ARG A 345 -18.15 12.90 17.13
N ASP A 346 -17.69 11.80 17.71
CA ASP A 346 -16.63 11.81 18.73
C ASP A 346 -15.31 12.38 18.20
N ASP A 347 -14.88 11.96 17.00
CA ASP A 347 -13.71 12.53 16.31
C ASP A 347 -13.84 14.05 16.19
N VAL A 348 -14.99 14.57 15.74
CA VAL A 348 -15.25 16.01 15.59
C VAL A 348 -15.26 16.74 16.94
N ALA A 349 -15.81 16.13 17.99
CA ALA A 349 -15.89 16.74 19.31
C ALA A 349 -14.50 16.91 19.98
N ARG A 350 -13.56 16.00 19.68
CA ARG A 350 -12.20 15.95 20.24
C ARG A 350 -11.21 16.92 19.59
N CYS A 351 -11.58 17.63 18.53
CA CYS A 351 -10.63 18.45 17.77
C CYS A 351 -10.45 19.87 18.32
N GLU A 352 -9.18 20.22 18.58
CA GLU A 352 -8.70 21.53 19.02
C GLU A 352 -8.12 22.34 17.84
N GLY A 353 -8.90 22.51 16.77
CA GLY A 353 -8.48 23.25 15.58
C GLY A 353 -9.42 23.08 14.39
N PHE A 354 -9.32 23.98 13.42
CA PHE A 354 -10.23 24.03 12.27
C PHE A 354 -9.50 24.47 10.98
N PRO A 355 -9.65 23.75 9.85
CA PRO A 355 -10.33 22.46 9.69
C PRO A 355 -9.65 21.35 10.52
N CYS A 356 -10.47 20.45 11.06
CA CYS A 356 -10.11 19.59 12.18
C CYS A 356 -9.35 18.30 11.83
N ARG A 357 -8.79 18.18 10.62
CA ARG A 357 -8.28 16.92 10.05
C ARG A 357 -6.92 17.14 9.39
N SER A 358 -5.89 16.51 9.95
CA SER A 358 -4.50 16.59 9.48
C SER A 358 -4.24 15.69 8.27
N GLU A 359 -3.08 15.90 7.64
CA GLU A 359 -2.57 15.04 6.57
C GLU A 359 -2.51 13.57 7.01
N GLY A 360 -2.93 12.67 6.11
CA GLY A 360 -3.13 11.24 6.39
C GLY A 360 -4.26 10.88 7.38
N TRP A 361 -5.07 11.83 7.90
CA TRP A 361 -6.22 11.48 8.74
C TRP A 361 -7.22 10.60 7.97
N GLN A 362 -7.51 10.95 6.72
CA GLN A 362 -8.46 10.21 5.87
C GLN A 362 -7.97 8.77 5.66
N GLU A 363 -6.70 8.58 5.32
CA GLU A 363 -6.08 7.27 5.06
C GLU A 363 -6.13 6.36 6.29
N ARG A 364 -5.68 6.86 7.45
CA ARG A 364 -5.77 6.16 8.75
C ARG A 364 -7.22 5.78 9.07
N ARG A 365 -8.18 6.66 8.77
CA ARG A 365 -9.61 6.43 9.04
C ARG A 365 -10.23 5.42 8.06
N ILE A 366 -9.86 5.42 6.79
CA ILE A 366 -10.30 4.42 5.80
C ILE A 366 -9.80 3.03 6.20
N ALA A 367 -8.51 2.89 6.54
CA ALA A 367 -7.94 1.64 7.02
C ALA A 367 -8.61 1.16 8.32
N GLY A 368 -8.86 2.08 9.26
CA GLY A 368 -9.62 1.87 10.50
C GLY A 368 -11.13 1.66 10.35
N ILE A 369 -11.62 1.48 9.11
CA ILE A 369 -12.94 0.94 8.77
C ILE A 369 -12.76 -0.38 8.00
N ALA A 370 -11.97 -0.38 6.92
CA ALA A 370 -11.88 -1.51 6.00
C ALA A 370 -11.36 -2.79 6.66
N GLY A 371 -10.27 -2.72 7.44
CA GLY A 371 -9.69 -3.88 8.13
C GLY A 371 -10.59 -4.46 9.24
N PRO A 372 -11.15 -3.63 10.15
CA PRO A 372 -12.05 -4.12 11.18
C PRO A 372 -13.40 -4.65 10.65
N GLU A 373 -13.98 -4.06 9.60
CA GLU A 373 -15.31 -4.47 9.14
C GLU A 373 -15.31 -5.73 8.26
N THR A 374 -14.23 -6.07 7.55
CA THR A 374 -14.12 -7.41 6.92
C THR A 374 -14.16 -8.53 7.96
N HIS A 375 -13.52 -8.33 9.12
CA HIS A 375 -13.56 -9.28 10.24
C HIS A 375 -14.92 -9.30 10.94
N ARG A 376 -15.48 -8.13 11.27
CA ARG A 376 -16.79 -8.02 11.95
C ARG A 376 -17.93 -8.59 11.12
N LEU A 377 -18.08 -8.17 9.86
CA LEU A 377 -19.12 -8.71 8.98
C LEU A 377 -18.86 -10.18 8.65
N GLY A 378 -17.60 -10.57 8.46
CA GLY A 378 -17.23 -11.96 8.22
C GLY A 378 -17.64 -12.89 9.35
N ASN A 379 -17.48 -12.47 10.61
CA ASN A 379 -17.96 -13.24 11.77
C ASN A 379 -19.47 -13.17 11.95
N ALA A 380 -20.09 -12.00 11.71
CA ALA A 380 -21.55 -11.85 11.81
C ALA A 380 -22.30 -12.75 10.81
N VAL A 381 -21.83 -12.85 9.57
CA VAL A 381 -22.39 -13.76 8.54
C VAL A 381 -22.14 -15.23 8.90
N ALA A 382 -20.98 -15.56 9.44
CA ALA A 382 -20.68 -16.91 9.90
C ALA A 382 -21.62 -17.33 11.06
N GLU A 383 -21.78 -16.48 12.08
CA GLU A 383 -22.75 -16.72 13.17
C GLU A 383 -24.19 -16.86 12.66
N PHE A 384 -24.61 -16.05 11.68
CA PHE A 384 -25.92 -16.18 11.04
C PHE A 384 -26.10 -17.54 10.34
N VAL A 385 -25.07 -18.06 9.67
CA VAL A 385 -25.13 -19.42 9.09
C VAL A 385 -25.17 -20.48 10.18
N TYR A 386 -24.31 -20.42 11.20
CA TYR A 386 -24.31 -21.39 12.31
C TYR A 386 -25.64 -21.41 13.07
N GLN A 387 -26.30 -20.26 13.22
CA GLN A 387 -27.64 -20.13 13.81
C GLN A 387 -28.71 -20.83 12.98
N ASN A 388 -28.78 -20.56 11.67
CA ASN A 388 -29.71 -21.26 10.76
C ASN A 388 -29.39 -22.76 10.62
N ALA A 389 -28.15 -23.18 10.89
CA ALA A 389 -27.70 -24.57 10.91
C ALA A 389 -27.98 -25.30 12.25
N GLY A 390 -28.25 -24.57 13.34
CA GLY A 390 -28.31 -25.14 14.69
C GLY A 390 -26.97 -25.66 15.22
N VAL A 391 -25.86 -25.27 14.60
CA VAL A 391 -24.51 -25.81 14.88
C VAL A 391 -23.84 -24.98 15.99
N ARG A 392 -23.16 -25.67 16.93
CA ARG A 392 -22.36 -25.01 17.97
C ARG A 392 -21.22 -24.23 17.33
N LYS A 393 -20.77 -23.17 17.98
CA LYS A 393 -19.75 -22.26 17.47
C LYS A 393 -18.61 -22.08 18.47
N ARG A 394 -17.37 -21.97 17.98
CA ARG A 394 -16.16 -21.80 18.78
C ARG A 394 -15.47 -20.48 18.43
N TRP A 395 -14.98 -19.78 19.43
CA TRP A 395 -14.12 -18.61 19.24
C TRP A 395 -12.66 -19.05 19.06
N ARG A 396 -12.02 -18.55 18.01
CA ARG A 396 -10.61 -18.81 17.69
C ARG A 396 -9.82 -17.52 17.49
N VAL A 397 -8.60 -17.47 18.04
CA VAL A 397 -7.68 -16.33 17.94
C VAL A 397 -6.51 -16.72 17.06
N VAL A 398 -6.36 -16.05 15.91
CA VAL A 398 -5.23 -16.25 15.00
C VAL A 398 -4.13 -15.25 15.31
N SER A 399 -4.51 -13.97 15.41
CA SER A 399 -3.64 -12.87 15.81
C SER A 399 -4.48 -11.86 16.58
N CYS A 400 -4.01 -11.36 17.72
CA CYS A 400 -4.69 -10.29 18.46
C CYS A 400 -3.77 -9.70 19.54
N ALA A 401 -3.85 -8.38 19.73
CA ALA A 401 -3.19 -7.70 20.85
C ALA A 401 -3.96 -7.88 22.17
N SER A 402 -5.29 -7.85 22.14
CA SER A 402 -6.14 -7.86 23.34
C SER A 402 -6.11 -9.18 24.11
N ALA A 403 -5.72 -9.09 25.39
CA ALA A 403 -5.78 -10.22 26.33
C ALA A 403 -7.22 -10.73 26.54
N ALA A 404 -8.23 -9.86 26.44
CA ALA A 404 -9.64 -10.25 26.59
C ALA A 404 -10.11 -11.18 25.45
N CYS A 405 -9.53 -11.06 24.25
CA CYS A 405 -9.79 -11.98 23.14
C CYS A 405 -8.99 -13.27 23.30
N LYS A 406 -7.72 -13.21 23.72
CA LYS A 406 -6.88 -14.41 23.98
C LYS A 406 -7.53 -15.33 25.03
N ASN A 407 -8.07 -14.76 26.10
CA ASN A 407 -8.78 -15.49 27.15
C ASN A 407 -10.12 -16.11 26.68
N ARG A 408 -10.53 -15.90 25.42
CA ARG A 408 -11.70 -16.52 24.79
C ARG A 408 -11.36 -17.61 23.77
N ASP A 409 -10.07 -17.83 23.45
CA ASP A 409 -9.70 -18.91 22.52
C ASP A 409 -10.21 -20.27 23.01
N GLY A 410 -10.75 -21.07 22.09
CA GLY A 410 -11.29 -22.39 22.37
C GLY A 410 -12.67 -22.40 23.04
N GLN A 411 -13.19 -21.26 23.52
CA GLN A 411 -14.53 -21.21 24.12
C GLN A 411 -15.61 -21.57 23.10
N THR A 412 -16.50 -22.48 23.46
CA THR A 412 -17.67 -22.89 22.67
C THR A 412 -18.96 -22.27 23.21
N ARG A 413 -19.89 -21.97 22.31
CA ARG A 413 -21.27 -21.58 22.59
C ARG A 413 -22.23 -22.37 21.71
N ASP A 414 -23.44 -22.58 22.20
CA ASP A 414 -24.55 -23.06 21.39
C ASP A 414 -24.92 -22.01 20.33
N ALA A 415 -25.65 -22.41 19.29
CA ALA A 415 -25.92 -21.57 18.12
C ALA A 415 -26.48 -20.18 18.48
N ASP A 416 -27.45 -20.14 19.39
CA ASP A 416 -28.12 -18.92 19.86
C ASP A 416 -27.25 -18.05 20.80
N GLY A 417 -26.21 -18.60 21.44
CA GLY A 417 -25.43 -17.89 22.46
C GLY A 417 -24.41 -16.92 21.88
N THR A 418 -24.54 -15.61 22.11
CA THR A 418 -23.57 -14.61 21.61
C THR A 418 -22.21 -14.70 22.30
N PHE A 419 -21.13 -14.56 21.52
CA PHE A 419 -19.79 -14.28 22.06
C PHE A 419 -19.61 -12.79 22.43
N CYS A 420 -20.27 -11.90 21.68
CA CYS A 420 -20.47 -10.48 22.00
C CYS A 420 -21.67 -9.98 21.18
N ASP A 421 -22.43 -9.01 21.71
CA ASP A 421 -23.63 -8.52 21.02
C ASP A 421 -23.28 -7.52 19.90
N CYS A 422 -22.88 -8.07 18.74
CA CYS A 422 -22.48 -7.34 17.52
C CYS A 422 -23.52 -6.34 16.97
N ILE A 423 -24.75 -6.39 17.49
CA ILE A 423 -25.91 -5.58 17.09
C ILE A 423 -26.23 -4.48 18.12
N GLY A 424 -25.83 -4.61 19.38
CA GLY A 424 -26.36 -3.81 20.50
C GLY A 424 -25.39 -2.91 21.27
N HIS A 425 -24.10 -3.25 21.35
CA HIS A 425 -23.11 -2.51 22.15
C HIS A 425 -21.81 -2.23 21.38
N PRO A 426 -21.02 -1.21 21.75
CA PRO A 426 -19.74 -0.92 21.11
C PRO A 426 -18.76 -2.09 21.34
N PRO A 427 -18.31 -2.80 20.27
CA PRO A 427 -17.39 -3.90 20.43
C PRO A 427 -15.95 -3.37 20.57
N ILE A 428 -15.28 -3.81 21.65
CA ILE A 428 -13.85 -3.73 22.00
C ILE A 428 -12.97 -2.91 21.03
N ASP A 429 -12.35 -1.86 21.59
CA ASP A 429 -11.59 -0.80 20.93
C ASP A 429 -10.72 -1.23 19.73
N ASP A 430 -10.92 -0.55 18.59
CA ASP A 430 -9.94 -0.01 17.61
C ASP A 430 -8.60 -0.73 17.32
N MET A 431 -8.45 -2.02 17.65
CA MET A 431 -7.26 -2.82 17.40
C MET A 431 -7.49 -3.87 16.30
N PRO A 432 -6.49 -4.15 15.45
CA PRO A 432 -6.50 -5.34 14.61
C PRO A 432 -6.42 -6.59 15.50
N CYS A 433 -7.50 -7.37 15.49
CA CYS A 433 -7.59 -8.66 16.15
C CYS A 433 -8.28 -9.63 15.20
N ASP A 434 -7.46 -10.44 14.54
CA ASP A 434 -7.80 -11.54 13.64
C ASP A 434 -8.35 -12.70 14.48
N CYS A 435 -9.54 -12.49 15.02
CA CYS A 435 -10.33 -13.48 15.74
C CYS A 435 -11.46 -13.95 14.84
N LEU A 436 -11.69 -15.25 14.78
CA LEU A 436 -12.69 -15.89 13.95
C LEU A 436 -13.62 -16.74 14.81
N ILE A 437 -14.91 -16.72 14.47
CA ILE A 437 -15.88 -17.69 14.99
C ILE A 437 -16.00 -18.80 13.96
N VAL A 438 -15.86 -20.06 14.36
CA VAL A 438 -15.90 -21.25 13.49
C VAL A 438 -16.95 -22.25 13.96
N ALA A 439 -17.43 -23.11 13.07
CA ALA A 439 -18.27 -24.24 13.45
C ALA A 439 -17.53 -25.17 14.44
N ALA A 440 -18.20 -25.55 15.52
CA ALA A 440 -17.70 -26.53 16.49
C ALA A 440 -18.36 -27.90 16.25
N PRO A 441 -17.62 -29.01 16.37
CA PRO A 441 -18.21 -30.34 16.51
C PRO A 441 -19.00 -30.45 17.83
#